data_AF-A0A3M2KPU0-F1
#
_entry.id   AF-A0A3M2KPU0-F1
#
_cell.length_a   1.000
_cell.length_b   1.000
_cell.length_c   1.000
_cell.angle_alpha   90.00
_cell.angle_beta   90.00
_cell.angle_gamma   90.00
#
_symmetry.space_group_name_H-M   'P 1'
#
loop_
_entity.id
_entity.type
_entity.pdbx_description
1 polymer ?
#
loop_
_entity_poly.entity_id
_entity_poly.type
_entity_poly.pdbx_seq_one_letter_code
_entity_poly.pdbx_strand_id
1 'polypeptide(L)'
;MVLEEAPPIETSPARVELPVVPWLLSAKNGQALRQHARRLLDSLPETVDPAQVAAALAVGRAQLEVRAAAIGSDTAELREQLRALAEGEAEPLPTVHGKRVFLFTGQGSQRARMGQELYHTFPVYREAFDATCAELDPHLDRPLRSLVFSDNDAQLHETRYAQPALFALQIALFRLLEHHGITPDLMLGHSLGELSAAHCAGILDLPSAASLVATRAALMHSAPTGGAMIAIQATEEELTPHLTDAVSIAATNSPTNTVISGDADAVHAIANHFKNQGRKTSELKVSHAFHSPHMDPILDAFHTHATTLTYHPPTIPLHPNHDHPHPFTPDYWTSHIRHTVRYHQGLHTLHTHHTIAHLTEIGPDPVLTTLAQHTHPNTPTTAPLRTNTPELTTYLTTLTHHPTTNWTTLTTTNTPNLPLPTYPFQ
;
A
#
# COMPACT_ATOMS: atom_id res chain seq x y z
N MET A 1 46.64 36.37 -2.21
CA MET A 1 45.37 35.67 -1.99
C MET A 1 45.00 35.85 -0.53
N VAL A 2 43.84 36.42 -0.24
CA VAL A 2 43.32 36.58 1.13
C VAL A 2 42.17 35.59 1.27
N LEU A 3 42.17 34.83 2.36
CA LEU A 3 41.09 33.92 2.73
C LEU A 3 40.23 34.60 3.79
N GLU A 4 38.92 34.38 3.72
CA GLU A 4 37.91 34.88 4.65
C GLU A 4 37.20 33.69 5.30
N GLU A 5 36.61 33.90 6.47
CA GLU A 5 35.77 32.91 7.14
C GLU A 5 34.46 32.67 6.37
N ALA A 6 33.92 31.46 6.47
CA ALA A 6 32.62 31.17 5.86
C ALA A 6 31.50 31.94 6.59
N PRO A 7 30.49 32.46 5.87
CA PRO A 7 29.39 33.19 6.50
C PRO A 7 28.62 32.29 7.49
N PRO A 8 28.03 32.88 8.55
CA PRO A 8 27.26 32.13 9.52
C PRO A 8 26.05 31.46 8.88
N ILE A 9 25.76 30.22 9.28
CA ILE A 9 24.63 29.43 8.77
C ILE A 9 23.35 29.89 9.48
N GLU A 10 22.38 30.39 8.71
CA GLU A 10 21.03 30.67 9.21
C GLU A 10 20.25 29.36 9.47
N THR A 11 19.55 29.32 10.60
CA THR A 11 18.71 28.20 11.02
C THR A 11 17.34 28.24 10.33
N SER A 12 17.03 27.19 9.56
CA SER A 12 15.71 26.95 8.93
C SER A 12 14.63 26.45 9.93
N PRO A 13 13.33 26.52 9.56
CA PRO A 13 12.20 26.28 10.48
C PRO A 13 12.04 24.81 10.93
N ALA A 14 11.08 24.61 11.85
CA ALA A 14 10.93 23.48 12.77
C ALA A 14 11.04 22.06 12.16
N ARG A 15 11.79 21.21 12.89
CA ARG A 15 12.18 19.83 12.57
C ARG A 15 11.02 18.84 12.70
N VAL A 16 10.99 17.84 11.82
CA VAL A 16 10.46 16.51 12.13
C VAL A 16 11.63 15.68 12.63
N GLU A 17 11.73 15.48 13.94
CA GLU A 17 12.67 14.50 14.52
C GLU A 17 12.02 13.13 14.40
N LEU A 18 12.61 12.27 13.56
CA LEU A 18 12.13 10.91 13.37
C LEU A 18 12.74 10.02 14.46
N PRO A 19 11.94 9.23 15.19
CA PRO A 19 12.45 8.28 16.18
C PRO A 19 13.18 7.09 15.55
N VAL A 20 13.09 6.93 14.22
CA VAL A 20 13.76 5.90 13.42
C VAL A 20 14.36 6.58 12.19
N VAL A 21 15.59 6.22 11.82
CA VAL A 21 16.28 6.84 10.67
C VAL A 21 16.91 5.79 9.75
N PRO A 22 16.97 6.07 8.43
CA PRO A 22 17.66 5.20 7.48
C PRO A 22 19.11 5.67 7.23
N TRP A 23 20.08 4.79 7.46
CA TRP A 23 21.44 4.95 6.95
C TRP A 23 21.53 4.34 5.56
N LEU A 24 21.55 5.22 4.56
CA LEU A 24 21.52 4.84 3.15
C LEU A 24 22.93 4.59 2.63
N LEU A 25 23.13 3.46 1.95
CA LEU A 25 24.37 3.14 1.25
C LEU A 25 24.08 2.81 -0.20
N SER A 26 25.00 3.22 -1.06
CA SER A 26 25.01 2.77 -2.46
C SER A 26 26.42 2.63 -3.01
N ALA A 27 26.55 1.76 -4.01
CA ALA A 27 27.79 1.53 -4.73
C ALA A 27 27.54 1.04 -6.17
N LYS A 28 28.60 0.98 -6.98
CA LYS A 28 28.53 0.46 -8.35
C LYS A 28 28.40 -1.07 -8.42
N ASN A 29 28.77 -1.78 -7.35
CA ASN A 29 28.68 -3.24 -7.27
C ASN A 29 28.64 -3.70 -5.81
N GLY A 30 28.29 -4.98 -5.58
CA GLY A 30 28.15 -5.53 -4.24
C GLY A 30 29.43 -5.51 -3.41
N GLN A 31 30.61 -5.70 -4.00
CA GLN A 31 31.87 -5.67 -3.25
C GLN A 31 32.21 -4.25 -2.77
N ALA A 32 31.98 -3.24 -3.62
CA ALA A 32 32.14 -1.84 -3.25
C ALA A 32 31.12 -1.43 -2.17
N LEU A 33 29.89 -1.95 -2.21
CA LEU A 33 28.89 -1.72 -1.15
C LEU A 33 29.37 -2.26 0.20
N ARG A 34 29.86 -3.51 0.25
CA ARG A 34 30.42 -4.12 1.47
C ARG A 34 31.61 -3.32 2.03
N GLN A 35 32.50 -2.86 1.15
CA GLN A 35 33.62 -2.03 1.56
C GLN A 35 33.17 -0.64 2.05
N HIS A 36 32.11 -0.08 1.45
CA HIS A 36 31.51 1.18 1.91
C HIS A 36 30.97 1.02 3.33
N ALA A 37 30.22 -0.05 3.59
CA ALA A 37 29.70 -0.36 4.91
C ALA A 37 30.81 -0.48 5.98
N ARG A 38 31.90 -1.20 5.67
CA ARG A 38 33.08 -1.31 6.56
C ARG A 38 33.71 0.04 6.86
N ARG A 39 34.01 0.82 5.81
CA ARG A 39 34.61 2.15 5.97
C ARG A 39 33.73 3.08 6.79
N LEU A 40 32.41 3.02 6.59
CA LEU A 40 31.47 3.79 7.37
C LEU A 40 31.52 3.37 8.85
N LEU A 41 31.41 2.08 9.16
CA LEU A 41 31.53 1.56 10.54
C LEU A 41 32.81 2.01 11.24
N ASP A 42 33.96 1.89 10.57
CA ASP A 42 35.28 2.20 11.13
C ASP A 42 35.47 3.72 11.34
N SER A 43 34.78 4.54 10.55
CA SER A 43 34.89 6.01 10.60
C SER A 43 33.97 6.65 11.65
N LEU A 44 32.89 5.97 12.06
CA LEU A 44 31.89 6.54 12.95
C LEU A 44 32.42 6.55 14.40
N PRO A 45 32.37 7.70 15.10
CA PRO A 45 32.72 7.75 16.52
C PRO A 45 31.76 6.92 17.37
N GLU A 46 32.22 6.43 18.53
CA GLU A 46 31.41 5.59 19.43
C GLU A 46 30.06 6.24 19.76
N THR A 47 30.09 7.55 20.03
CA THR A 47 28.90 8.38 20.18
C THR A 47 28.71 9.24 18.93
N VAL A 48 27.62 8.99 18.22
CA VAL A 48 27.18 9.79 17.07
C VAL A 48 25.66 9.86 17.08
N ASP A 49 25.11 11.00 16.68
CA ASP A 49 23.68 11.16 16.45
C ASP A 49 23.27 10.40 15.16
N PRO A 50 22.43 9.35 15.26
CA PRO A 50 21.93 8.63 14.09
C PRO A 50 21.32 9.50 13.01
N ALA A 51 20.57 10.53 13.40
CA ALA A 51 19.86 11.41 12.47
C ALA A 51 20.85 12.27 11.67
N GLN A 52 21.93 12.70 12.30
CA GLN A 52 23.01 13.43 11.63
C GLN A 52 23.70 12.57 10.57
N VAL A 53 23.98 11.28 10.88
CA VAL A 53 24.57 10.34 9.93
C VAL A 53 23.61 10.08 8.76
N ALA A 54 22.33 9.81 9.05
CA ALA A 54 21.30 9.59 8.05
C ALA A 54 21.21 10.76 7.05
N ALA A 55 21.19 12.00 7.57
CA ALA A 55 21.13 13.18 6.74
C ALA A 55 22.38 13.41 5.88
N ALA A 56 23.57 13.18 6.45
CA ALA A 56 24.83 13.27 5.72
C ALA A 56 24.92 12.22 4.58
N LEU A 57 24.41 11.01 4.80
CA LEU A 57 24.32 9.97 3.77
C LEU A 57 23.29 10.30 2.68
N ALA A 58 22.13 10.82 3.07
CA ALA A 58 21.03 11.13 2.16
C ALA A 58 21.34 12.28 1.19
N VAL A 59 22.00 13.35 1.64
CA VAL A 59 22.24 14.56 0.85
C VAL A 59 23.67 14.63 0.30
N GLY A 60 24.64 14.08 1.04
CA GLY A 60 26.06 14.23 0.74
C GLY A 60 26.67 13.14 -0.14
N ARG A 61 25.88 12.17 -0.62
CA ARG A 61 26.38 11.02 -1.40
C ARG A 61 25.53 10.77 -2.64
N ALA A 62 26.20 10.37 -3.72
CA ALA A 62 25.52 9.93 -4.93
C ALA A 62 24.73 8.64 -4.65
N GLN A 63 23.54 8.51 -5.23
CA GLN A 63 22.70 7.32 -5.19
C GLN A 63 23.03 6.45 -6.42
N LEU A 64 23.77 5.35 -6.19
CA LEU A 64 24.23 4.41 -7.22
C LEU A 64 23.33 3.17 -7.29
N GLU A 65 23.58 2.29 -8.27
CA GLU A 65 22.69 1.17 -8.63
C GLU A 65 22.53 0.12 -7.52
N VAL A 66 23.62 -0.31 -6.89
CA VAL A 66 23.58 -1.31 -5.81
C VAL A 66 23.36 -0.58 -4.49
N ARG A 67 22.16 -0.72 -3.92
CA ARG A 67 21.70 0.05 -2.75
C ARG A 67 21.49 -0.85 -1.55
N ALA A 68 21.65 -0.30 -0.36
CA ALA A 68 21.25 -0.91 0.90
C ALA A 68 20.87 0.16 1.90
N ALA A 69 20.15 -0.23 2.94
CA ALA A 69 19.83 0.64 4.04
C ALA A 69 19.88 -0.12 5.37
N ALA A 70 20.41 0.52 6.40
CA ALA A 70 20.18 0.12 7.79
C ALA A 70 19.11 1.06 8.37
N ILE A 71 18.10 0.52 9.05
CA ILE A 71 16.98 1.27 9.60
C ILE A 71 16.87 0.96 11.08
N GLY A 72 16.94 1.98 11.92
CA GLY A 72 16.92 1.78 13.36
C GLY A 72 16.66 3.06 14.14
N SER A 73 16.33 2.87 15.42
CA SER A 73 16.08 3.97 16.37
C SER A 73 17.31 4.41 17.14
N ASP A 74 18.35 3.58 17.16
CA ASP A 74 19.59 3.87 17.89
C ASP A 74 20.86 3.44 17.12
N THR A 75 21.98 3.97 17.57
CA THR A 75 23.29 3.76 16.95
C THR A 75 23.76 2.31 17.01
N ALA A 76 23.36 1.53 18.03
CA ALA A 76 23.80 0.14 18.17
C ALA A 76 23.11 -0.76 17.13
N GLU A 77 21.79 -0.63 17.00
CA GLU A 77 20.99 -1.32 15.97
C GLU A 77 21.49 -0.99 14.56
N LEU A 78 21.73 0.28 14.26
CA LEU A 78 22.21 0.73 12.95
C LEU A 78 23.62 0.20 12.64
N ARG A 79 24.51 0.14 13.63
CA ARG A 79 25.85 -0.45 13.49
C ARG A 79 25.80 -1.96 13.27
N GLU A 80 24.87 -2.67 13.91
CA GLU A 80 24.68 -4.11 13.71
C GLU A 80 24.24 -4.42 12.28
N GLN A 81 23.21 -3.73 11.77
CA GLN A 81 22.75 -3.90 10.39
C GLN A 81 23.82 -3.52 9.38
N LEU A 82 24.57 -2.45 9.64
CA LEU A 82 25.69 -2.04 8.79
C LEU A 82 26.83 -3.07 8.81
N ARG A 83 27.04 -3.79 9.93
CA ARG A 83 28.00 -4.89 10.03
C ARG A 83 27.55 -6.08 9.19
N ALA A 84 26.29 -6.46 9.24
CA ALA A 84 25.73 -7.50 8.38
C ALA A 84 25.94 -7.16 6.89
N LEU A 85 25.72 -5.90 6.50
CA LEU A 85 26.03 -5.42 5.14
C LEU A 85 27.53 -5.51 4.82
N ALA A 86 28.40 -5.12 5.74
CA ALA A 86 29.84 -5.20 5.59
C ALA A 86 30.35 -6.65 5.43
N GLU A 87 29.75 -7.60 6.13
CA GLU A 87 30.13 -9.01 6.13
C GLU A 87 29.48 -9.78 4.97
N GLY A 88 28.48 -9.19 4.31
CA GLY A 88 27.74 -9.82 3.21
C GLY A 88 26.66 -10.79 3.69
N GLU A 89 26.22 -10.63 4.94
CA GLU A 89 25.14 -11.40 5.56
C GLU A 89 23.77 -10.80 5.27
N ALA A 90 23.72 -9.53 4.87
CA ALA A 90 22.52 -8.85 4.39
C ALA A 90 22.63 -8.58 2.87
N GLU A 91 21.57 -8.91 2.16
CA GLU A 91 21.48 -8.69 0.71
C GLU A 91 21.21 -7.22 0.38
N PRO A 92 21.75 -6.70 -0.74
CA PRO A 92 21.37 -5.39 -1.26
C PRO A 92 19.86 -5.33 -1.58
N LEU A 93 19.34 -4.11 -1.60
CA LEU A 93 17.99 -3.83 -2.07
C LEU A 93 17.87 -4.21 -3.56
N PRO A 94 16.71 -4.72 -4.00
CA PRO A 94 16.48 -5.05 -5.39
C PRO A 94 16.74 -3.86 -6.33
N THR A 95 17.35 -4.14 -7.47
CA THR A 95 17.49 -3.15 -8.53
C THR A 95 16.14 -2.94 -9.21
N VAL A 96 15.71 -1.68 -9.32
CA VAL A 96 14.40 -1.32 -9.86
C VAL A 96 14.58 -0.83 -11.29
N HIS A 97 14.21 -1.66 -12.27
CA HIS A 97 14.18 -1.31 -13.69
C HIS A 97 12.80 -1.60 -14.30
N GLY A 98 12.18 -0.59 -14.91
CA GLY A 98 10.86 -0.70 -15.53
C GLY A 98 9.79 0.11 -14.79
N LYS A 99 8.55 -0.35 -14.86
CA LYS A 99 7.35 0.34 -14.38
C LYS A 99 7.08 0.06 -12.90
N ARG A 100 6.71 1.09 -12.15
CA ARG A 100 6.24 0.98 -10.75
C ARG A 100 4.73 0.82 -10.74
N VAL A 101 4.22 -0.17 -10.02
CA VAL A 101 2.78 -0.39 -9.89
C VAL A 101 2.35 -0.16 -8.45
N PHE A 102 1.32 0.66 -8.25
CA PHE A 102 0.67 0.76 -6.95
C PHE A 102 -0.56 -0.15 -6.90
N LEU A 103 -0.63 -0.97 -5.86
CA LEU A 103 -1.70 -1.95 -5.63
C LEU A 103 -2.58 -1.45 -4.47
N PHE A 104 -3.84 -1.15 -4.71
CA PHE A 104 -4.72 -0.64 -3.66
C PHE A 104 -5.56 -1.76 -3.04
N THR A 105 -5.35 -2.04 -1.76
CA THR A 105 -5.99 -3.15 -1.03
C THR A 105 -7.51 -2.99 -0.94
N GLY A 106 -8.24 -4.10 -0.95
CA GLY A 106 -9.68 -4.13 -0.67
C GLY A 106 -10.00 -4.15 0.82
N GLN A 107 -11.28 -4.42 1.14
CA GLN A 107 -11.73 -4.62 2.52
C GLN A 107 -11.19 -5.94 3.10
N GLY A 108 -10.84 -5.93 4.39
CA GLY A 108 -10.46 -7.12 5.16
C GLY A 108 -9.18 -6.96 5.98
N SER A 109 -8.36 -5.95 5.68
CA SER A 109 -7.08 -5.68 6.35
C SER A 109 -7.13 -4.50 7.33
N GLN A 110 -8.28 -3.83 7.45
CA GLN A 110 -8.45 -2.75 8.42
C GLN A 110 -8.22 -3.25 9.86
N ARG A 111 -7.58 -2.42 10.67
CA ARG A 111 -7.23 -2.70 12.06
C ARG A 111 -7.26 -1.41 12.89
N ALA A 112 -7.47 -1.54 14.19
CA ALA A 112 -7.30 -0.44 15.13
C ALA A 112 -5.99 0.32 14.90
N ARG A 113 -6.06 1.66 14.98
CA ARG A 113 -4.92 2.60 14.94
C ARG A 113 -4.05 2.52 13.68
N MET A 114 -4.55 1.97 12.58
CA MET A 114 -3.81 1.96 11.31
C MET A 114 -3.48 3.38 10.84
N GLY A 115 -2.21 3.64 10.53
CA GLY A 115 -1.72 4.91 10.04
C GLY A 115 -1.59 6.01 11.11
N GLN A 116 -1.84 5.70 12.39
CA GLN A 116 -1.82 6.69 13.47
C GLN A 116 -0.42 7.27 13.71
N GLU A 117 0.64 6.45 13.65
CA GLU A 117 2.00 6.96 13.82
C GLU A 117 2.38 7.88 12.66
N LEU A 118 1.99 7.51 11.43
CA LEU A 118 2.20 8.35 10.25
C LEU A 118 1.44 9.68 10.34
N TYR A 119 0.21 9.66 10.85
CA TYR A 119 -0.61 10.84 11.09
C TYR A 119 0.04 11.84 12.06
N HIS A 120 0.64 11.33 13.13
CA HIS A 120 1.33 12.19 14.10
C HIS A 120 2.69 12.69 13.58
N THR A 121 3.36 11.91 12.74
CA THR A 121 4.72 12.20 12.27
C THR A 121 4.74 13.11 11.04
N PHE A 122 3.87 12.88 10.06
CA PHE A 122 3.94 13.53 8.75
C PHE A 122 2.76 14.48 8.52
N PRO A 123 2.98 15.81 8.46
CA PRO A 123 1.93 16.78 8.19
C PRO A 123 1.14 16.50 6.89
N VAL A 124 1.83 16.12 5.81
CA VAL A 124 1.18 15.81 4.52
C VAL A 124 0.22 14.63 4.62
N TYR A 125 0.59 13.58 5.38
CA TYR A 125 -0.30 12.46 5.64
C TYR A 125 -1.53 12.93 6.42
N ARG A 126 -1.32 13.68 7.50
CA ARG A 126 -2.39 14.21 8.34
C ARG A 126 -3.37 15.07 7.56
N GLU A 127 -2.86 16.00 6.76
CA GLU A 127 -3.67 16.90 5.93
C GLU A 127 -4.51 16.11 4.93
N ALA A 128 -3.92 15.14 4.23
CA ALA A 128 -4.65 14.28 3.30
C ALA A 128 -5.70 13.41 3.99
N PHE A 129 -5.38 12.85 5.16
CA PHE A 129 -6.30 12.03 5.95
C PHE A 129 -7.48 12.87 6.47
N ASP A 130 -7.20 14.02 7.10
CA ASP A 130 -8.22 14.91 7.65
C ASP A 130 -9.11 15.50 6.55
N ALA A 131 -8.55 15.88 5.39
CA ALA A 131 -9.34 16.33 4.24
C ALA A 131 -10.27 15.22 3.74
N THR A 132 -9.79 13.98 3.66
CA THR A 132 -10.62 12.85 3.24
C THR A 132 -11.72 12.54 4.27
N CYS A 133 -11.40 12.60 5.57
CA CYS A 133 -12.40 12.48 6.64
C CYS A 133 -13.46 13.59 6.56
N ALA A 134 -13.07 14.83 6.26
CA ALA A 134 -14.01 15.94 6.15
C ALA A 134 -15.07 15.73 5.05
N GLU A 135 -14.70 15.07 3.94
CA GLU A 135 -15.63 14.70 2.87
C GLU A 135 -16.45 13.45 3.20
N LEU A 136 -15.94 12.53 4.02
CA LEU A 136 -16.64 11.29 4.39
C LEU A 136 -17.58 11.44 5.58
N ASP A 137 -17.20 12.21 6.60
CA ASP A 137 -17.93 12.37 7.86
C ASP A 137 -19.40 12.84 7.67
N PRO A 138 -19.75 13.70 6.70
CA PRO A 138 -21.15 14.05 6.42
C PRO A 138 -22.04 12.86 6.04
N HIS A 139 -21.45 11.75 5.59
CA HIS A 139 -22.15 10.53 5.19
C HIS A 139 -22.16 9.44 6.28
N LEU A 140 -21.58 9.70 7.45
CA LEU A 140 -21.39 8.72 8.52
C LEU A 140 -22.06 9.18 9.81
N ASP A 141 -22.60 8.23 10.57
CA ASP A 141 -23.21 8.53 11.89
C ASP A 141 -22.17 8.88 12.96
N ARG A 142 -20.87 8.64 12.68
CA ARG A 142 -19.77 8.84 13.60
C ARG A 142 -18.54 9.39 12.87
N PRO A 143 -17.73 10.24 13.52
CA PRO A 143 -16.48 10.73 12.94
C PRO A 143 -15.53 9.58 12.62
N LEU A 144 -15.09 9.50 11.36
CA LEU A 144 -14.29 8.40 10.85
C LEU A 144 -12.96 8.28 11.58
N ARG A 145 -12.27 9.41 11.82
CA ARG A 145 -10.99 9.44 12.53
C ARG A 145 -11.08 8.81 13.93
N SER A 146 -12.17 9.09 14.65
CA SER A 146 -12.38 8.52 15.99
C SER A 146 -12.59 7.01 15.96
N LEU A 147 -13.14 6.46 14.88
CA LEU A 147 -13.25 5.02 14.67
C LEU A 147 -11.89 4.40 14.33
N VAL A 148 -11.15 5.00 13.40
CA VAL A 148 -9.85 4.47 12.94
C VAL A 148 -8.82 4.46 14.07
N PHE A 149 -8.76 5.52 14.89
CA PHE A 149 -7.78 5.63 15.98
C PHE A 149 -8.28 5.07 17.31
N SER A 150 -9.43 4.41 17.33
CA SER A 150 -9.91 3.70 18.51
C SER A 150 -9.05 2.48 18.82
N ASP A 151 -8.96 2.12 20.10
CA ASP A 151 -8.46 0.82 20.56
C ASP A 151 -9.38 -0.34 20.22
N ASN A 152 -10.68 -0.05 20.07
CA ASN A 152 -11.68 -1.05 19.76
C ASN A 152 -12.11 -0.89 18.30
N ASP A 153 -11.72 -1.85 17.46
CA ASP A 153 -12.02 -1.88 16.02
C ASP A 153 -13.29 -2.67 15.68
N ALA A 154 -14.07 -3.13 16.65
CA ALA A 154 -15.30 -3.90 16.38
C ALA A 154 -16.23 -3.19 15.37
N GLN A 155 -16.41 -1.88 15.52
CA GLN A 155 -17.21 -1.08 14.58
C GLN A 155 -16.48 -0.78 13.28
N LEU A 156 -15.15 -0.68 13.31
CA LEU A 156 -14.33 -0.49 12.11
C LEU A 156 -14.47 -1.68 11.15
N HIS A 157 -14.83 -2.86 11.65
CA HIS A 157 -15.13 -4.04 10.82
C HIS A 157 -16.52 -4.03 10.17
N GLU A 158 -17.41 -3.12 10.53
CA GLU A 158 -18.67 -2.94 9.81
C GLU A 158 -18.39 -2.28 8.45
N THR A 159 -18.92 -2.85 7.36
CA THR A 159 -18.66 -2.41 5.98
C THR A 159 -18.85 -0.90 5.77
N ARG A 160 -19.89 -0.31 6.37
CA ARG A 160 -20.18 1.13 6.31
C ARG A 160 -19.05 2.02 6.85
N TYR A 161 -18.18 1.49 7.72
CA TYR A 161 -17.02 2.21 8.27
C TYR A 161 -15.69 1.69 7.70
N ALA A 162 -15.59 0.37 7.46
CA ALA A 162 -14.38 -0.25 6.93
C ALA A 162 -13.96 0.38 5.59
N GLN A 163 -14.91 0.59 4.68
CA GLN A 163 -14.58 1.09 3.35
C GLN A 163 -14.16 2.57 3.36
N PRO A 164 -14.91 3.50 3.99
CA PRO A 164 -14.44 4.88 4.18
C PRO A 164 -13.07 4.95 4.87
N ALA A 165 -12.83 4.13 5.90
CA ALA A 165 -11.58 4.13 6.64
C ALA A 165 -10.38 3.71 5.77
N LEU A 166 -10.55 2.64 4.99
CA LEU A 166 -9.53 2.17 4.07
C LEU A 166 -9.26 3.18 2.96
N PHE A 167 -10.31 3.80 2.40
CA PHE A 167 -10.16 4.88 1.42
C PHE A 167 -9.34 6.03 1.98
N ALA A 168 -9.71 6.57 3.16
CA ALA A 168 -8.97 7.66 3.82
C ALA A 168 -7.51 7.32 4.09
N LEU A 169 -7.22 6.12 4.61
CA LEU A 169 -5.86 5.63 4.82
C LEU A 169 -5.07 5.59 3.48
N GLN A 170 -5.68 5.04 2.43
CA GLN A 170 -5.03 4.84 1.14
C GLN A 170 -4.72 6.15 0.43
N ILE A 171 -5.62 7.14 0.51
CA ILE A 171 -5.35 8.48 -0.02
C ILE A 171 -4.20 9.13 0.74
N ALA A 172 -4.19 9.05 2.07
CA ALA A 172 -3.12 9.62 2.88
C ALA A 172 -1.74 8.96 2.62
N LEU A 173 -1.70 7.64 2.47
CA LEU A 173 -0.48 6.90 2.09
C LEU A 173 0.00 7.29 0.69
N PHE A 174 -0.91 7.39 -0.28
CA PHE A 174 -0.58 7.80 -1.65
C PHE A 174 0.06 9.19 -1.68
N ARG A 175 -0.56 10.17 -1.00
CA ARG A 175 -0.04 11.55 -0.93
C ARG A 175 1.29 11.64 -0.21
N LEU A 176 1.52 10.81 0.81
CA LEU A 176 2.79 10.79 1.51
C LEU A 176 3.92 10.21 0.64
N LEU A 177 3.65 9.12 -0.09
CA LEU A 177 4.62 8.58 -1.08
C LEU A 177 4.91 9.59 -2.20
N GLU A 178 3.88 10.25 -2.72
CA GLU A 178 4.01 11.30 -3.74
C GLU A 178 4.88 12.47 -3.24
N HIS A 179 4.67 12.91 -2.00
CA HIS A 179 5.48 13.94 -1.36
C HIS A 179 6.98 13.58 -1.29
N HIS A 180 7.29 12.29 -1.09
CA HIS A 180 8.66 11.77 -1.13
C HIS A 180 9.14 11.43 -2.55
N GLY A 181 8.44 11.86 -3.61
CA GLY A 181 8.87 11.67 -5.00
C GLY A 181 8.63 10.26 -5.55
N ILE A 182 7.77 9.47 -4.89
CA ILE A 182 7.42 8.11 -5.33
C ILE A 182 6.02 8.14 -5.92
N THR A 183 5.95 7.99 -7.25
CA THR A 183 4.70 7.95 -8.01
C THR A 183 4.58 6.64 -8.79
N PRO A 184 3.38 6.09 -8.95
CA PRO A 184 3.18 4.92 -9.80
C PRO A 184 3.24 5.29 -11.28
N ASP A 185 3.66 4.34 -12.10
CA ASP A 185 3.45 4.39 -13.54
C ASP A 185 2.11 3.76 -13.94
N LEU A 186 1.64 2.80 -13.14
CA LEU A 186 0.44 1.99 -13.35
C LEU A 186 -0.23 1.73 -12.00
N MET A 187 -1.55 1.54 -11.99
CA MET A 187 -2.28 1.21 -10.78
C MET A 187 -3.23 0.03 -11.00
N LEU A 188 -3.45 -0.73 -9.93
CA LEU A 188 -4.42 -1.81 -9.86
C LEU A 188 -5.06 -1.80 -8.48
N GLY A 189 -6.38 -1.79 -8.40
CA GLY A 189 -7.10 -1.88 -7.13
C GLY A 189 -7.69 -3.26 -6.91
N HIS A 190 -8.13 -3.58 -5.69
CA HIS A 190 -8.94 -4.76 -5.41
C HIS A 190 -10.26 -4.34 -4.78
N SER A 191 -11.39 -4.59 -5.45
CA SER A 191 -12.71 -4.17 -4.97
C SER A 191 -12.69 -2.67 -4.63
N LEU A 192 -12.99 -2.27 -3.39
CA LEU A 192 -12.89 -0.89 -2.89
C LEU A 192 -11.58 -0.20 -3.28
N GLY A 193 -10.44 -0.90 -3.24
CA GLY A 193 -9.15 -0.28 -3.54
C GLY A 193 -9.10 0.32 -4.94
N GLU A 194 -9.93 -0.14 -5.87
CA GLU A 194 -10.05 0.46 -7.19
C GLU A 194 -10.74 1.82 -7.19
N LEU A 195 -11.68 2.08 -6.28
CA LEU A 195 -12.23 3.42 -6.08
C LEU A 195 -11.18 4.39 -5.53
N SER A 196 -10.35 3.92 -4.58
CA SER A 196 -9.19 4.67 -4.09
C SER A 196 -8.21 4.98 -5.22
N ALA A 197 -7.88 3.97 -6.03
CA ALA A 197 -7.00 4.12 -7.18
C ALA A 197 -7.60 5.06 -8.25
N ALA A 198 -8.92 5.01 -8.47
CA ALA A 198 -9.61 5.89 -9.41
C ALA A 198 -9.54 7.35 -8.98
N HIS A 199 -9.70 7.64 -7.68
CA HIS A 199 -9.46 8.98 -7.15
C HIS A 199 -8.00 9.41 -7.35
N CYS A 200 -7.03 8.56 -6.99
CA CYS A 200 -5.60 8.87 -7.19
C CYS A 200 -5.23 9.06 -8.67
N ALA A 201 -5.92 8.38 -9.59
CA ALA A 201 -5.79 8.56 -11.03
C ALA A 201 -6.44 9.85 -11.55
N GLY A 202 -7.17 10.59 -10.71
CA GLY A 202 -7.92 11.79 -11.11
C GLY A 202 -9.23 11.50 -11.84
N ILE A 203 -9.74 10.27 -11.82
CA ILE A 203 -11.02 9.91 -12.45
C ILE A 203 -12.18 10.56 -11.69
N LEU A 204 -12.09 10.60 -10.37
CA LEU A 204 -13.06 11.26 -9.48
C LEU A 204 -12.31 12.27 -8.62
N ASP A 205 -12.87 13.46 -8.47
CA ASP A 205 -12.41 14.38 -7.43
C ASP A 205 -12.68 13.83 -6.03
N LEU A 206 -12.07 14.43 -5.00
CA LEU A 206 -12.15 13.91 -3.63
C LEU A 206 -13.60 13.87 -3.09
N PRO A 207 -14.42 14.93 -3.24
CA PRO A 207 -15.81 14.90 -2.79
C PRO A 207 -16.64 13.82 -3.49
N SER A 208 -16.51 13.68 -4.81
CA SER A 208 -17.26 12.66 -5.57
C SER A 208 -16.83 11.24 -5.20
N ALA A 209 -15.51 11.01 -5.04
CA ALA A 209 -15.00 9.72 -4.62
C ALA A 209 -15.44 9.36 -3.18
N ALA A 210 -15.38 10.31 -2.25
CA ALA A 210 -15.84 10.13 -0.88
C ALA A 210 -17.34 9.81 -0.84
N SER A 211 -18.16 10.55 -1.56
CA SER A 211 -19.60 10.31 -1.67
C SER A 211 -19.92 8.92 -2.26
N LEU A 212 -19.21 8.52 -3.32
CA LEU A 212 -19.39 7.22 -3.95
C LEU A 212 -18.98 6.07 -3.01
N VAL A 213 -17.85 6.19 -2.32
CA VAL A 213 -17.36 5.21 -1.34
C VAL A 213 -18.32 5.09 -0.16
N ALA A 214 -18.78 6.21 0.41
CA ALA A 214 -19.71 6.20 1.53
C ALA A 214 -21.06 5.57 1.13
N THR A 215 -21.58 5.92 -0.05
CA THR A 215 -22.82 5.34 -0.59
C THR A 215 -22.67 3.84 -0.84
N ARG A 216 -21.56 3.41 -1.47
CA ARG A 216 -21.23 2.00 -1.66
C ARG A 216 -21.20 1.25 -0.32
N ALA A 217 -20.49 1.80 0.65
CA ALA A 217 -20.28 1.18 1.95
C ALA A 217 -21.61 1.01 2.71
N ALA A 218 -22.45 2.05 2.72
CA ALA A 218 -23.76 2.04 3.35
C ALA A 218 -24.71 1.02 2.69
N LEU A 219 -24.80 1.04 1.36
CA LEU A 219 -25.65 0.13 0.60
C LEU A 219 -25.19 -1.33 0.78
N MET A 220 -23.90 -1.61 0.61
CA MET A 220 -23.36 -2.96 0.82
C MET A 220 -23.50 -3.45 2.26
N HIS A 221 -23.53 -2.55 3.25
CA HIS A 221 -23.82 -2.89 4.64
C HIS A 221 -25.31 -3.20 4.89
N SER A 222 -26.20 -2.64 4.06
CA SER A 222 -27.66 -2.87 4.14
C SER A 222 -28.14 -4.09 3.34
N ALA A 223 -27.24 -4.72 2.58
CA ALA A 223 -27.53 -5.90 1.78
C ALA A 223 -28.02 -7.08 2.64
N PRO A 224 -28.66 -8.10 2.06
CA PRO A 224 -29.12 -9.27 2.79
C PRO A 224 -28.02 -9.90 3.65
N THR A 225 -28.35 -10.19 4.90
CA THR A 225 -27.49 -10.96 5.82
C THR A 225 -27.67 -12.46 5.58
N GLY A 226 -26.79 -13.28 6.15
CA GLY A 226 -26.86 -14.74 6.00
C GLY A 226 -26.12 -15.31 4.79
N GLY A 227 -25.36 -14.47 4.09
CA GLY A 227 -24.38 -14.91 3.09
C GLY A 227 -23.02 -15.26 3.73
N ALA A 228 -22.18 -15.95 2.99
CA ALA A 228 -20.80 -16.24 3.36
C ALA A 228 -19.83 -15.94 2.21
N MET A 229 -18.56 -15.73 2.54
CA MET A 229 -17.47 -15.66 1.57
C MET A 229 -16.34 -16.61 2.00
N ILE A 230 -15.92 -17.52 1.12
CA ILE A 230 -14.88 -18.51 1.44
C ILE A 230 -13.79 -18.48 0.36
N ALA A 231 -12.56 -18.29 0.79
CA ALA A 231 -11.37 -18.50 -0.03
C ALA A 231 -11.10 -20.01 -0.17
N ILE A 232 -10.92 -20.47 -1.40
CA ILE A 232 -10.69 -21.86 -1.76
C ILE A 232 -9.41 -21.93 -2.59
N GLN A 233 -8.55 -22.89 -2.24
CA GLN A 233 -7.43 -23.26 -3.08
C GLN A 233 -7.92 -24.02 -4.33
N ALA A 234 -8.43 -23.29 -5.31
CA ALA A 234 -8.95 -23.80 -6.58
C ALA A 234 -8.90 -22.74 -7.68
N THR A 235 -8.93 -23.19 -8.93
CA THR A 235 -9.07 -22.33 -10.12
C THR A 235 -10.54 -21.98 -10.38
N GLU A 236 -10.78 -20.93 -11.18
CA GLU A 236 -12.13 -20.58 -11.66
C GLU A 236 -12.77 -21.74 -12.46
N GLU A 237 -11.98 -22.43 -13.29
CA GLU A 237 -12.42 -23.58 -14.08
C GLU A 237 -12.83 -24.77 -13.20
N GLU A 238 -12.06 -25.06 -12.14
CA GLU A 238 -12.39 -26.12 -11.18
C GLU A 238 -13.70 -25.80 -10.42
N LEU A 239 -13.97 -24.53 -10.11
CA LEU A 239 -15.15 -24.11 -9.34
C LEU A 239 -16.42 -24.00 -10.18
N THR A 240 -16.31 -23.61 -11.45
CA THR A 240 -17.45 -23.31 -12.34
C THR A 240 -18.52 -24.42 -12.37
N PRO A 241 -18.18 -25.73 -12.46
CA PRO A 241 -19.18 -26.81 -12.46
C PRO A 241 -19.97 -26.96 -11.16
N HIS A 242 -19.50 -26.37 -10.06
CA HIS A 242 -20.12 -26.44 -8.74
C HIS A 242 -20.95 -25.20 -8.39
N LEU A 243 -20.88 -24.14 -9.21
CA LEU A 243 -21.62 -22.91 -8.96
C LEU A 243 -23.12 -23.12 -9.20
N THR A 244 -23.92 -22.40 -8.42
CA THR A 244 -25.38 -22.32 -8.55
C THR A 244 -25.77 -20.86 -8.72
N ASP A 245 -27.03 -20.58 -9.04
CA ASP A 245 -27.53 -19.20 -9.14
C ASP A 245 -27.38 -18.42 -7.83
N ALA A 246 -27.22 -19.12 -6.70
CA ALA A 246 -27.02 -18.54 -5.37
C ALA A 246 -25.55 -18.27 -5.00
N VAL A 247 -24.57 -18.71 -5.81
CA VAL A 247 -23.14 -18.59 -5.52
C VAL A 247 -22.39 -18.03 -6.72
N SER A 248 -21.61 -16.97 -6.49
CA SER A 248 -20.71 -16.38 -7.48
C SER A 248 -19.26 -16.52 -7.05
N ILE A 249 -18.35 -16.52 -8.02
CA ILE A 249 -16.94 -16.25 -7.77
C ILE A 249 -16.78 -14.76 -7.50
N ALA A 250 -16.42 -14.41 -6.26
CA ALA A 250 -16.22 -13.03 -5.84
C ALA A 250 -14.88 -12.46 -6.29
N ALA A 251 -13.82 -13.26 -6.28
CA ALA A 251 -12.48 -12.81 -6.64
C ALA A 251 -11.59 -13.95 -7.12
N THR A 252 -10.74 -13.67 -8.11
CA THR A 252 -9.61 -14.52 -8.51
C THR A 252 -8.30 -13.84 -8.12
N ASN A 253 -7.70 -14.32 -7.04
CA ASN A 253 -6.61 -13.63 -6.34
C ASN A 253 -5.21 -14.14 -6.72
N SER A 254 -5.11 -15.40 -7.13
CA SER A 254 -3.90 -16.02 -7.71
C SER A 254 -4.31 -17.18 -8.62
N PRO A 255 -3.37 -17.85 -9.33
CA PRO A 255 -3.70 -18.96 -10.23
C PRO A 255 -4.51 -20.08 -9.57
N THR A 256 -4.40 -20.23 -8.25
CA THR A 256 -5.04 -21.30 -7.47
C THR A 256 -5.73 -20.79 -6.22
N ASN A 257 -6.00 -19.48 -6.08
CA ASN A 257 -6.69 -18.90 -4.95
C ASN A 257 -7.89 -18.08 -5.44
N THR A 258 -9.08 -18.61 -5.19
CA THR A 258 -10.35 -18.04 -5.62
C THR A 258 -11.27 -17.88 -4.42
N VAL A 259 -12.06 -16.81 -4.38
CA VAL A 259 -13.08 -16.58 -3.34
C VAL A 259 -14.45 -16.80 -3.95
N ILE A 260 -15.28 -17.64 -3.32
CA ILE A 260 -16.70 -17.76 -3.64
C ILE A 260 -17.55 -17.01 -2.61
N SER A 261 -18.72 -16.56 -3.02
CA SER A 261 -19.64 -15.80 -2.18
C SER A 261 -21.10 -16.05 -2.58
N GLY A 262 -22.00 -16.03 -1.60
CA GLY A 262 -23.42 -16.25 -1.82
C GLY A 262 -24.11 -16.76 -0.58
N ASP A 263 -25.18 -17.53 -0.76
CA ASP A 263 -25.91 -18.19 0.32
C ASP A 263 -24.97 -19.08 1.16
N ALA A 264 -25.01 -18.91 2.48
CA ALA A 264 -24.05 -19.55 3.37
C ALA A 264 -24.00 -21.08 3.20
N ASP A 265 -25.15 -21.76 3.19
CA ASP A 265 -25.18 -23.23 3.07
C ASP A 265 -24.59 -23.72 1.74
N ALA A 266 -24.89 -23.03 0.64
CA ALA A 266 -24.39 -23.38 -0.69
C ALA A 266 -22.88 -23.16 -0.81
N VAL A 267 -22.38 -22.02 -0.31
CA VAL A 267 -20.96 -21.70 -0.25
C VAL A 267 -20.19 -22.74 0.59
N HIS A 268 -20.73 -23.11 1.75
CA HIS A 268 -20.12 -24.13 2.62
C HIS A 268 -20.13 -25.52 1.98
N ALA A 269 -21.19 -25.89 1.25
CA ALA A 269 -21.24 -27.17 0.54
C ALA A 269 -20.12 -27.29 -0.50
N ILE A 270 -19.90 -26.23 -1.29
CA ILE A 270 -18.81 -26.17 -2.29
C ILE A 270 -17.45 -26.19 -1.57
N ALA A 271 -17.25 -25.38 -0.54
CA ALA A 271 -16.00 -25.37 0.22
C ALA A 271 -15.67 -26.73 0.85
N ASN A 272 -16.67 -27.42 1.41
CA ASN A 272 -16.50 -28.76 1.98
C ASN A 272 -16.15 -29.81 0.92
N HIS A 273 -16.69 -29.69 -0.30
CA HIS A 273 -16.30 -30.55 -1.42
C HIS A 273 -14.79 -30.47 -1.70
N PHE A 274 -14.24 -29.26 -1.84
CA PHE A 274 -12.80 -29.07 -2.07
C PHE A 274 -11.95 -29.43 -0.83
N LYS A 275 -12.43 -29.14 0.37
CA LYS A 275 -11.78 -29.55 1.62
C LYS A 275 -11.63 -31.07 1.72
N ASN A 276 -12.65 -31.82 1.33
CA ASN A 276 -12.62 -33.29 1.31
C ASN A 276 -11.63 -33.85 0.28
N GLN A 277 -11.23 -33.06 -0.72
CA GLN A 277 -10.14 -33.38 -1.65
C GLN A 277 -8.76 -32.93 -1.14
N GLY A 278 -8.65 -32.47 0.11
CA GLY A 278 -7.41 -32.01 0.72
C GLY A 278 -7.00 -30.58 0.37
N ARG A 279 -7.88 -29.80 -0.27
CA ARG A 279 -7.60 -28.40 -0.64
C ARG A 279 -7.81 -27.48 0.56
N LYS A 280 -6.99 -26.42 0.67
CA LYS A 280 -7.15 -25.41 1.73
C LYS A 280 -8.41 -24.58 1.47
N THR A 281 -9.18 -24.35 2.53
CA THR A 281 -10.35 -23.45 2.53
C THR A 281 -10.30 -22.55 3.76
N SER A 282 -10.67 -21.28 3.61
CA SER A 282 -10.72 -20.31 4.71
C SER A 282 -11.93 -19.41 4.54
N GLU A 283 -12.82 -19.41 5.53
CA GLU A 283 -13.91 -18.47 5.60
C GLU A 283 -13.38 -17.06 5.90
N LEU A 284 -13.90 -16.07 5.19
CA LEU A 284 -13.52 -14.66 5.37
C LEU A 284 -14.37 -14.05 6.48
N LYS A 285 -13.75 -13.24 7.34
CA LYS A 285 -14.43 -12.52 8.42
C LYS A 285 -15.17 -11.30 7.87
N VAL A 286 -16.24 -11.55 7.13
CA VAL A 286 -17.13 -10.53 6.54
C VAL A 286 -18.57 -10.84 6.89
N SER A 287 -19.41 -9.81 6.92
CA SER A 287 -20.81 -9.93 7.35
C SER A 287 -21.80 -10.25 6.22
N HIS A 288 -21.36 -10.16 4.95
CA HIS A 288 -22.21 -10.26 3.77
C HIS A 288 -21.47 -10.97 2.62
N ALA A 289 -22.23 -11.51 1.68
CA ALA A 289 -21.70 -12.10 0.45
C ALA A 289 -21.51 -11.04 -0.64
N PHE A 290 -20.41 -10.29 -0.59
CA PHE A 290 -20.08 -9.30 -1.63
C PHE A 290 -19.73 -9.95 -2.96
N HIS A 291 -19.94 -9.23 -4.07
CA HIS A 291 -19.68 -9.73 -5.44
C HIS A 291 -20.51 -10.98 -5.79
N SER A 292 -21.77 -10.98 -5.34
CA SER A 292 -22.72 -12.09 -5.47
C SER A 292 -24.14 -11.57 -5.72
N PRO A 293 -25.12 -12.45 -6.01
CA PRO A 293 -26.53 -12.06 -6.15
C PRO A 293 -27.09 -11.30 -4.93
N HIS A 294 -26.46 -11.42 -3.75
CA HIS A 294 -26.86 -10.64 -2.57
C HIS A 294 -26.70 -9.13 -2.80
N MET A 295 -25.90 -8.70 -3.78
CA MET A 295 -25.77 -7.29 -4.12
C MET A 295 -26.89 -6.79 -5.03
N ASP A 296 -27.65 -7.67 -5.70
CA ASP A 296 -28.69 -7.27 -6.67
C ASP A 296 -29.70 -6.25 -6.11
N PRO A 297 -30.20 -6.36 -4.86
CA PRO A 297 -31.19 -5.42 -4.32
C PRO A 297 -30.69 -3.97 -4.17
N ILE A 298 -29.38 -3.74 -4.16
CA ILE A 298 -28.79 -2.41 -3.94
C ILE A 298 -28.28 -1.75 -5.24
N LEU A 299 -28.26 -2.48 -6.36
CA LEU A 299 -27.61 -2.01 -7.59
C LEU A 299 -28.29 -0.76 -8.17
N ASP A 300 -29.62 -0.71 -8.19
CA ASP A 300 -30.37 0.44 -8.72
C ASP A 300 -30.11 1.72 -7.91
N ALA A 301 -30.09 1.60 -6.58
CA ALA A 301 -29.82 2.72 -5.69
C ALA A 301 -28.37 3.22 -5.86
N PHE A 302 -27.42 2.30 -5.97
CA PHE A 302 -26.02 2.65 -6.20
C PHE A 302 -25.81 3.29 -7.58
N HIS A 303 -26.41 2.74 -8.63
CA HIS A 303 -26.35 3.28 -9.99
C HIS A 303 -26.91 4.71 -10.05
N THR A 304 -28.09 4.91 -9.44
CA THR A 304 -28.72 6.24 -9.36
C THR A 304 -27.76 7.26 -8.77
N HIS A 305 -27.06 6.92 -7.69
CA HIS A 305 -26.06 7.82 -7.12
C HIS A 305 -24.85 8.00 -8.03
N ALA A 306 -24.28 6.92 -8.57
CA ALA A 306 -23.10 6.96 -9.43
C ALA A 306 -23.31 7.84 -10.67
N THR A 307 -24.52 7.85 -11.26
CA THR A 307 -24.84 8.71 -12.43
C THR A 307 -24.84 10.21 -12.14
N THR A 308 -24.87 10.61 -10.86
CA THR A 308 -24.85 12.03 -10.47
C THR A 308 -23.46 12.63 -10.46
N LEU A 309 -22.42 11.78 -10.54
CA LEU A 309 -21.03 12.18 -10.39
C LEU A 309 -20.38 12.48 -11.75
N THR A 310 -19.33 13.30 -11.72
CA THR A 310 -18.53 13.61 -12.91
C THR A 310 -17.28 12.75 -12.94
N TYR A 311 -17.03 12.09 -14.07
CA TYR A 311 -15.88 11.22 -14.27
C TYR A 311 -14.93 11.83 -15.30
N HIS A 312 -13.64 11.76 -15.02
CA HIS A 312 -12.58 12.29 -15.87
C HIS A 312 -11.66 11.16 -16.40
N PRO A 313 -10.98 11.38 -17.54
CA PRO A 313 -9.95 10.46 -17.99
C PRO A 313 -8.81 10.34 -16.95
N PRO A 314 -8.26 9.13 -16.74
CA PRO A 314 -7.18 8.94 -15.77
C PRO A 314 -5.88 9.64 -16.21
N THR A 315 -5.23 10.33 -15.27
CA THR A 315 -3.89 10.91 -15.45
C THR A 315 -2.78 9.89 -15.20
N ILE A 316 -3.07 8.83 -14.44
CA ILE A 316 -2.22 7.66 -14.22
C ILE A 316 -3.02 6.42 -14.66
N PRO A 317 -2.49 5.57 -15.57
CA PRO A 317 -3.21 4.39 -16.04
C PRO A 317 -3.65 3.48 -14.88
N LEU A 318 -4.94 3.16 -14.84
CA LEU A 318 -5.58 2.23 -13.89
C LEU A 318 -6.11 1.02 -14.66
N HIS A 319 -5.74 -0.18 -14.23
CA HIS A 319 -6.27 -1.42 -14.79
C HIS A 319 -7.61 -1.80 -14.13
N PRO A 320 -8.67 -2.08 -14.90
CA PRO A 320 -9.98 -2.40 -14.36
C PRO A 320 -10.02 -3.78 -13.70
N ASN A 321 -10.82 -3.97 -12.65
CA ASN A 321 -10.95 -5.28 -11.97
C ASN A 321 -11.74 -6.34 -12.74
N HIS A 322 -12.48 -5.99 -13.78
CA HIS A 322 -13.23 -6.94 -14.58
C HIS A 322 -13.38 -6.41 -15.99
N ASP A 323 -13.65 -7.32 -16.92
CA ASP A 323 -13.87 -6.97 -18.32
C ASP A 323 -15.20 -6.21 -18.46
N HIS A 324 -15.11 -4.92 -18.75
CA HIS A 324 -16.24 -4.06 -19.03
C HIS A 324 -15.90 -3.15 -20.22
N PRO A 325 -16.82 -2.95 -21.19
CA PRO A 325 -16.52 -2.18 -22.41
C PRO A 325 -16.21 -0.70 -22.13
N HIS A 326 -16.75 -0.15 -21.04
CA HIS A 326 -16.58 1.25 -20.65
C HIS A 326 -16.14 1.33 -19.18
N PRO A 327 -14.86 1.06 -18.86
CA PRO A 327 -14.39 1.06 -17.49
C PRO A 327 -14.50 2.45 -16.85
N PHE A 328 -14.68 2.47 -15.53
CA PHE A 328 -14.75 3.68 -14.70
C PHE A 328 -15.92 4.64 -14.98
N THR A 329 -16.98 4.16 -15.62
CA THR A 329 -18.28 4.84 -15.78
C THR A 329 -19.24 4.50 -14.64
N PRO A 330 -20.40 5.18 -14.49
CA PRO A 330 -21.44 4.77 -13.54
C PRO A 330 -21.83 3.29 -13.67
N ASP A 331 -22.06 2.84 -14.91
CA ASP A 331 -22.42 1.44 -15.22
C ASP A 331 -21.32 0.47 -14.78
N TYR A 332 -20.05 0.86 -14.99
CA TYR A 332 -18.91 0.08 -14.52
C TYR A 332 -18.93 -0.08 -12.99
N TRP A 333 -19.14 0.99 -12.23
CA TRP A 333 -19.12 0.91 -10.77
C TRP A 333 -20.30 0.09 -10.22
N THR A 334 -21.47 0.14 -10.87
CA THR A 334 -22.59 -0.74 -10.51
C THR A 334 -22.27 -2.20 -10.80
N SER A 335 -21.72 -2.49 -11.99
CA SER A 335 -21.23 -3.82 -12.35
C SER A 335 -20.15 -4.31 -11.36
N HIS A 336 -19.23 -3.42 -10.97
CA HIS A 336 -18.10 -3.70 -10.09
C HIS A 336 -18.49 -4.21 -8.70
N ILE A 337 -19.63 -3.77 -8.14
CA ILE A 337 -20.13 -4.29 -6.85
C ILE A 337 -20.60 -5.74 -6.96
N ARG A 338 -21.09 -6.13 -8.14
CA ARG A 338 -21.76 -7.41 -8.38
C ARG A 338 -20.83 -8.49 -8.95
N HIS A 339 -19.86 -8.10 -9.75
CA HIS A 339 -19.05 -9.01 -10.56
C HIS A 339 -17.68 -9.33 -9.95
N THR A 340 -17.09 -10.43 -10.42
CA THR A 340 -15.82 -10.97 -9.94
C THR A 340 -14.68 -9.96 -10.01
N VAL A 341 -13.94 -9.81 -8.91
CA VAL A 341 -12.67 -9.06 -8.87
C VAL A 341 -11.55 -9.91 -9.46
N ARG A 342 -11.12 -9.61 -10.68
CA ARG A 342 -10.09 -10.33 -11.46
C ARG A 342 -8.67 -9.82 -11.17
N TYR A 343 -8.29 -9.73 -9.89
CA TYR A 343 -6.98 -9.21 -9.46
C TYR A 343 -5.79 -9.96 -10.10
N HIS A 344 -5.82 -11.29 -10.08
CA HIS A 344 -4.75 -12.11 -10.65
C HIS A 344 -4.56 -11.85 -12.15
N GLN A 345 -5.67 -11.84 -12.90
CA GLN A 345 -5.66 -11.59 -14.34
C GLN A 345 -5.18 -10.18 -14.66
N GLY A 346 -5.60 -9.19 -13.88
CA GLY A 346 -5.15 -7.81 -14.05
C GLY A 346 -3.65 -7.66 -13.82
N LEU A 347 -3.13 -8.21 -12.72
CA LEU A 347 -1.69 -8.20 -12.46
C LEU A 347 -0.90 -8.95 -13.54
N HIS A 348 -1.39 -10.11 -13.98
CA HIS A 348 -0.77 -10.86 -15.06
C HIS A 348 -0.71 -10.05 -16.36
N THR A 349 -1.81 -9.39 -16.72
CA THR A 349 -1.92 -8.52 -17.90
C THR A 349 -0.88 -7.39 -17.84
N LEU A 350 -0.73 -6.73 -16.69
CA LEU A 350 0.30 -5.70 -16.51
C LEU A 350 1.72 -6.26 -16.75
N HIS A 351 2.01 -7.46 -16.24
CA HIS A 351 3.30 -8.13 -16.48
C HIS A 351 3.51 -8.59 -17.93
N THR A 352 2.45 -8.95 -18.65
CA THR A 352 2.54 -9.33 -20.07
C THR A 352 2.84 -8.12 -20.96
N HIS A 353 2.27 -6.96 -20.64
CA HIS A 353 2.42 -5.75 -21.47
C HIS A 353 3.56 -4.83 -21.05
N HIS A 354 4.10 -5.00 -19.83
CA HIS A 354 5.10 -4.10 -19.28
C HIS A 354 6.19 -4.86 -18.50
N THR A 355 7.40 -4.34 -18.55
CA THR A 355 8.44 -4.73 -17.59
C THR A 355 8.15 -4.06 -16.25
N ILE A 356 7.61 -4.82 -15.31
CA ILE A 356 7.32 -4.34 -13.95
C ILE A 356 8.57 -4.41 -13.09
N ALA A 357 8.93 -3.28 -12.50
CA ALA A 357 10.11 -3.13 -11.66
C ALA A 357 9.83 -3.43 -10.19
N HIS A 358 8.64 -3.01 -9.73
CA HIS A 358 8.30 -2.99 -8.31
C HIS A 358 6.80 -2.86 -8.11
N LEU A 359 6.26 -3.58 -7.12
CA LEU A 359 4.87 -3.48 -6.67
C LEU A 359 4.82 -2.86 -5.27
N THR A 360 4.11 -1.75 -5.11
CA THR A 360 3.91 -1.12 -3.79
C THR A 360 2.45 -1.21 -3.40
N GLU A 361 2.14 -1.91 -2.31
CA GLU A 361 0.77 -2.03 -1.83
C GLU A 361 0.38 -0.84 -0.95
N ILE A 362 -0.72 -0.19 -1.30
CA ILE A 362 -1.32 0.93 -0.60
C ILE A 362 -2.47 0.38 0.25
N GLY A 363 -2.18 0.13 1.52
CA GLY A 363 -3.12 -0.45 2.47
C GLY A 363 -2.49 -0.60 3.86
N PRO A 364 -3.27 -1.09 4.84
CA PRO A 364 -2.81 -1.25 6.22
C PRO A 364 -1.94 -2.48 6.46
N ASP A 365 -1.88 -3.42 5.50
CA ASP A 365 -1.16 -4.69 5.58
C ASP A 365 -0.85 -5.24 4.16
N PRO A 366 0.22 -6.03 3.93
CA PRO A 366 0.64 -6.50 2.60
C PRO A 366 -0.13 -7.74 2.11
N VAL A 367 -1.43 -7.60 1.83
CA VAL A 367 -2.29 -8.70 1.35
C VAL A 367 -2.07 -8.97 -0.13
N LEU A 368 -2.19 -7.95 -0.98
CA LEU A 368 -2.09 -8.06 -2.45
C LEU A 368 -0.69 -8.42 -2.92
N THR A 369 0.35 -7.88 -2.28
CA THR A 369 1.75 -8.21 -2.57
C THR A 369 2.09 -9.64 -2.20
N THR A 370 1.54 -10.18 -1.10
CA THR A 370 1.64 -11.61 -0.78
C THR A 370 0.96 -12.47 -1.85
N LEU A 371 -0.21 -12.06 -2.35
CA LEU A 371 -0.88 -12.75 -3.46
C LEU A 371 -0.08 -12.66 -4.77
N ALA A 372 0.50 -11.50 -5.06
CA ALA A 372 1.33 -11.27 -6.25
C ALA A 372 2.52 -12.23 -6.33
N GLN A 373 3.17 -12.51 -5.19
CA GLN A 373 4.30 -13.44 -5.12
C GLN A 373 3.96 -14.87 -5.54
N HIS A 374 2.70 -15.29 -5.47
CA HIS A 374 2.27 -16.61 -5.97
C HIS A 374 2.32 -16.71 -7.49
N THR A 375 2.28 -15.58 -8.20
CA THR A 375 2.30 -15.53 -9.67
C THR A 375 3.64 -15.00 -10.19
N HIS A 376 4.19 -14.02 -9.50
CA HIS A 376 5.37 -13.28 -9.90
C HIS A 376 6.40 -13.22 -8.75
N PRO A 377 6.96 -14.37 -8.31
CA PRO A 377 7.78 -14.47 -7.10
C PRO A 377 9.06 -13.64 -7.14
N ASN A 378 9.55 -13.30 -8.34
CA ASN A 378 10.78 -12.53 -8.52
C ASN A 378 10.54 -11.02 -8.63
N THR A 379 9.30 -10.55 -8.53
CA THR A 379 8.99 -9.12 -8.60
C THR A 379 9.14 -8.52 -7.22
N PRO A 380 10.01 -7.50 -7.04
CA PRO A 380 10.15 -6.80 -5.77
C PRO A 380 8.81 -6.21 -5.29
N THR A 381 8.53 -6.35 -4.00
CA THR A 381 7.31 -5.85 -3.38
C THR A 381 7.60 -5.08 -2.09
N THR A 382 6.78 -4.06 -1.81
CA THR A 382 6.79 -3.33 -0.53
C THR A 382 5.38 -2.94 -0.11
N ALA A 383 5.19 -2.66 1.18
CA ALA A 383 3.97 -2.05 1.71
C ALA A 383 4.36 -1.05 2.81
N PRO A 384 3.82 0.18 2.79
CA PRO A 384 4.04 1.21 3.80
C PRO A 384 3.71 0.79 5.24
N LEU A 385 2.76 -0.14 5.40
CA LEU A 385 2.24 -0.59 6.68
C LEU A 385 2.20 -2.13 6.73
N ARG A 386 2.40 -2.65 7.94
CA ARG A 386 2.32 -4.07 8.26
C ARG A 386 1.82 -4.24 9.68
N THR A 387 0.94 -5.20 9.88
CA THR A 387 0.41 -5.56 11.21
C THR A 387 1.54 -6.05 12.12
N ASN A 388 1.49 -5.66 13.40
CA ASN A 388 2.50 -6.02 14.41
C ASN A 388 3.93 -5.54 14.10
N THR A 389 4.09 -4.48 13.30
CA THR A 389 5.38 -3.83 13.04
C THR A 389 5.21 -2.31 13.23
N PRO A 390 6.19 -1.59 13.81
CA PRO A 390 6.14 -0.13 13.87
C PRO A 390 5.94 0.49 12.49
N GLU A 391 5.06 1.49 12.39
CA GLU A 391 4.64 2.03 11.10
C GLU A 391 5.76 2.83 10.47
N LEU A 392 6.50 3.62 11.28
CA LEU A 392 7.64 4.40 10.80
C LEU A 392 8.76 3.53 10.24
N THR A 393 9.09 2.42 10.90
CA THR A 393 10.10 1.47 10.40
C THR A 393 9.67 0.86 9.07
N THR A 394 8.41 0.42 8.97
CA THR A 394 7.86 -0.18 7.73
C THR A 394 7.79 0.85 6.60
N TYR A 395 7.40 2.07 6.92
CA TYR A 395 7.30 3.18 5.97
C TYR A 395 8.67 3.56 5.42
N LEU A 396 9.65 3.82 6.29
CA LEU A 396 11.01 4.15 5.88
C LEU A 396 11.63 3.00 5.09
N THR A 397 11.38 1.75 5.46
CA THR A 397 11.79 0.56 4.67
C THR A 397 11.20 0.59 3.27
N THR A 398 9.92 0.97 3.13
CA THR A 398 9.31 1.12 1.80
C THR A 398 10.03 2.18 0.97
N LEU A 399 10.36 3.33 1.58
CA LEU A 399 11.07 4.41 0.88
C LEU A 399 12.46 4.01 0.38
N THR A 400 13.20 3.15 1.11
CA THR A 400 14.55 2.72 0.69
C THR A 400 14.53 1.90 -0.60
N HIS A 401 13.44 1.16 -0.86
CA HIS A 401 13.31 0.37 -2.08
C HIS A 401 13.17 1.24 -3.34
N HIS A 402 12.69 2.48 -3.20
CA HIS A 402 12.48 3.38 -4.33
C HIS A 402 13.72 4.29 -4.58
N PRO A 403 14.37 4.21 -5.75
CA PRO A 403 15.56 5.02 -6.03
C PRO A 403 15.25 6.50 -6.27
N THR A 404 13.99 6.82 -6.57
CA THR A 404 13.52 8.20 -6.79
C THR A 404 13.13 8.90 -5.49
N THR A 405 13.25 8.24 -4.34
CA THR A 405 12.91 8.83 -3.04
C THR A 405 13.68 10.12 -2.82
N ASN A 406 12.95 11.21 -2.62
CA ASN A 406 13.50 12.50 -2.26
C ASN A 406 13.77 12.53 -0.75
N TRP A 407 14.96 12.09 -0.34
CA TRP A 407 15.32 12.05 1.08
C TRP A 407 15.42 13.43 1.75
N THR A 408 15.50 14.52 0.99
CA THR A 408 15.56 15.88 1.54
C THR A 408 14.28 16.29 2.27
N THR A 409 13.14 15.64 1.98
CA THR A 409 11.89 15.88 2.72
C THR A 409 11.88 15.24 4.11
N LEU A 410 12.81 14.33 4.39
CA LEU A 410 12.96 13.66 5.69
C LEU A 410 14.15 14.21 6.48
N THR A 411 15.11 14.84 5.81
CA THR A 411 16.33 15.34 6.43
C THR A 411 16.18 16.82 6.74
N THR A 412 16.16 17.14 8.02
CA THR A 412 15.93 18.50 8.52
C THR A 412 17.22 19.20 8.98
N THR A 413 18.38 18.59 8.74
CA THR A 413 19.67 19.13 9.21
C THR A 413 20.31 20.05 8.17
N ASN A 414 20.44 21.33 8.51
CA ASN A 414 21.37 22.29 7.87
C ASN A 414 22.85 22.00 8.17
N THR A 415 23.19 20.83 8.73
CA THR A 415 24.56 20.43 9.09
C THR A 415 25.00 19.18 8.34
N PRO A 416 25.24 19.26 7.02
CA PRO A 416 25.86 18.18 6.25
C PRO A 416 27.32 17.91 6.64
N ASN A 417 27.90 18.67 7.58
CA ASN A 417 29.31 18.61 7.95
C ASN A 417 29.66 17.47 8.92
N LEU A 418 29.01 16.31 8.83
CA LEU A 418 29.60 15.09 9.36
C LEU A 418 30.56 14.55 8.28
N PRO A 419 31.90 14.60 8.47
CA PRO A 419 32.84 14.10 7.48
C PRO A 419 32.73 12.58 7.38
N LEU A 420 31.93 12.13 6.42
CA LEU A 420 31.78 10.72 6.09
C LEU A 420 32.93 10.25 5.17
N PRO A 421 33.29 8.95 5.18
CA PRO A 421 34.36 8.43 4.33
C PRO A 421 34.04 8.60 2.84
N THR A 422 35.09 8.73 2.03
CA THR A 422 34.95 8.81 0.57
C THR A 422 34.65 7.44 -0.04
N TYR A 423 34.15 7.45 -1.27
CA TYR A 423 33.79 6.26 -2.02
C TYR A 423 34.94 5.22 -2.05
N PRO A 424 34.65 3.92 -1.82
CA PRO A 424 35.63 2.84 -1.95
C PRO A 424 35.87 2.49 -3.42
N PHE A 425 36.74 3.26 -4.08
CA PHE A 425 37.25 2.88 -5.41
C PHE A 425 37.95 1.52 -5.32
N GLN A 426 37.61 0.65 -6.27
CA GLN A 426 38.17 -0.67 -6.43
C GLN A 426 39.27 -0.67 -7.48
#